data_AF-S8BXB6-F1
#
_entry.id   AF-S8BXB6-F1
#
_cell.length_a   1.000
_cell.length_b   1.000
_cell.length_c   1.000
_cell.angle_alpha   90.00
_cell.angle_beta   90.00
_cell.angle_gamma   90.00
#
_symmetry.space_group_name_H-M   'P 1'
#
loop_
_entity.id
_entity.type
_entity.pdbx_description
1 polymer ?
#
loop_
_entity_poly.entity_id
_entity_poly.type
_entity_poly.pdbx_seq_one_letter_code
_entity_poly.pdbx_strand_id
1 'polypeptide(L)' 'MLASVILSSFYLLFTAAEGGRAFFVFGDSLVDSGNNNYLATTARADAPPYGIDFPSHRPTGRFSNGLNIPDLIS' A
#
# COMPACT_ATOMS: atom_id res chain seq x y z
N MET A 1 38.89 -19.06 -1.08
CA MET A 1 37.91 -18.81 -2.15
C MET A 1 36.63 -19.62 -1.94
N LEU A 2 36.68 -20.95 -1.77
CA LEU A 2 35.48 -21.76 -1.50
C LEU A 2 34.80 -21.44 -0.15
N ALA A 3 35.57 -21.39 0.94
CA ALA A 3 35.02 -21.10 2.28
C ALA A 3 34.38 -19.70 2.37
N SER A 4 34.97 -18.71 1.69
CA SER A 4 34.42 -17.34 1.63
C SER A 4 33.13 -17.26 0.82
N VAL A 5 32.98 -18.08 -0.23
CA VAL A 5 31.73 -18.17 -1.01
C VAL A 5 30.64 -18.86 -0.20
N ILE A 6 30.97 -19.93 0.53
CA ILE A 6 30.00 -20.61 1.40
C ILE A 6 29.52 -19.66 2.50
N LEU A 7 30.43 -18.91 3.11
CA LEU A 7 30.10 -17.95 4.18
C LEU A 7 29.21 -16.81 3.65
N SER A 8 29.49 -16.27 2.46
CA SER A 8 28.67 -15.21 1.86
C SER A 8 27.30 -15.70 1.41
N SER A 9 27.19 -16.92 0.88
CA SER A 9 25.91 -17.55 0.54
C SER A 9 25.05 -17.83 1.77
N PHE A 10 25.65 -18.29 2.87
CA PHE A 10 24.97 -18.45 4.16
C PHE A 10 24.48 -17.11 4.72
N TYR A 11 25.27 -16.05 4.58
CA TYR A 11 24.88 -14.71 5.02
C TYR A 11 23.68 -14.19 4.20
N LEU A 12 23.69 -14.35 2.88
CA LEU A 12 22.58 -13.99 1.99
C LEU A 12 21.29 -14.76 2.30
N LEU A 13 21.40 -16.07 2.58
CA LEU A 13 20.28 -16.91 3.02
C LEU A 13 19.68 -16.44 4.35
N PHE A 14 20.51 -15.96 5.29
CA PHE A 14 20.06 -15.48 6.60
C PHE A 14 19.45 -14.08 6.55
N THR A 15 19.88 -13.23 5.60
CA THR A 15 19.25 -11.92 5.35
C THR A 15 17.95 -12.02 4.56
N ALA A 16 17.69 -13.17 3.92
CA ALA A 16 16.53 -13.38 3.08
C ALA A 16 15.30 -13.76 3.92
N ALA A 17 14.74 -12.78 4.63
CA ALA A 17 13.30 -12.57 4.85
C ALA A 17 13.07 -11.73 6.11
N GLU A 18 13.11 -10.41 5.97
CA GLU A 18 12.22 -9.56 6.75
C GLU A 18 10.99 -9.31 5.86
N GLY A 19 10.03 -10.23 5.91
CA GLY A 19 8.77 -10.10 5.17
C GLY A 19 7.99 -8.89 5.68
N GLY A 20 7.37 -8.13 4.77
CA GLY A 20 6.54 -6.98 5.10
C GLY A 20 5.49 -7.32 6.16
N ARG A 21 5.31 -6.43 7.14
CA ARG A 21 4.32 -6.62 8.21
C ARG A 21 2.94 -6.26 7.68
N ALA A 22 1.96 -7.12 7.91
CA ALA A 22 0.59 -6.79 7.60
C ALA A 22 0.03 -5.81 8.64
N PHE A 23 -0.70 -4.79 8.18
CA PHE A 23 -1.42 -3.84 9.03
C PHE A 23 -2.92 -4.00 8.84
N PHE A 24 -3.65 -3.94 9.95
CA PHE A 24 -5.10 -3.76 9.94
C PHE A 24 -5.40 -2.29 10.19
N VAL A 25 -6.04 -1.65 9.21
CA VAL A 25 -6.29 -0.22 9.22
C VAL A 25 -7.77 0.02 9.49
N PHE A 26 -8.07 0.68 10.60
CA PHE A 26 -9.42 1.05 11.00
C PHE A 26 -9.55 2.57 11.00
N GLY A 27 -10.67 3.09 10.51
CA GLY A 27 -10.92 4.53 10.48
C GLY A 27 -12.07 4.89 9.55
N ASP A 28 -12.02 6.12 9.06
CA ASP A 28 -13.00 6.72 8.16
C ASP A 28 -12.42 6.95 6.74
N SER A 29 -12.99 7.90 6.01
CA SER A 29 -12.52 8.35 4.68
C SER A 29 -11.01 8.61 4.57
N LEU A 30 -10.33 9.05 5.64
CA LEU A 30 -8.90 9.37 5.62
C LEU A 30 -8.00 8.14 5.42
N VAL A 31 -8.53 6.95 5.67
CA VAL A 31 -7.81 5.68 5.50
C VAL A 31 -8.53 4.73 4.53
N ASP A 32 -9.68 5.14 4.00
CA ASP A 32 -10.40 4.35 3.01
C ASP A 32 -9.63 4.33 1.67
N SER A 33 -9.43 3.12 1.14
CA SER A 33 -8.78 2.87 -0.15
C SER A 33 -9.76 2.36 -1.22
N GLY A 34 -11.07 2.52 -1.00
CA GLY A 34 -12.14 2.13 -1.92
C GLY A 34 -13.13 1.12 -1.36
N ASN A 35 -13.13 0.87 -0.04
CA ASN A 35 -14.08 -0.02 0.62
C ASN A 35 -15.53 0.41 0.36
N ASN A 36 -15.78 1.72 0.35
CA ASN A 36 -17.11 2.27 0.09
C ASN A 36 -17.67 1.99 -1.32
N ASN A 37 -16.83 1.61 -2.29
CA ASN A 37 -17.29 1.23 -3.63
C ASN A 37 -18.11 -0.08 -3.62
N TYR A 38 -18.03 -0.85 -2.52
CA TYR A 38 -18.74 -2.10 -2.33
C TYR A 38 -19.96 -1.98 -1.40
N LEU A 39 -20.29 -0.76 -0.96
CA LEU A 39 -21.40 -0.48 -0.04
C LEU A 39 -22.49 0.36 -0.71
N ALA A 40 -23.74 0.19 -0.26
CA ALA A 40 -24.88 1.02 -0.68
C ALA A 40 -24.85 2.39 0.03
N THR A 41 -23.86 3.21 -0.31
CA THR A 41 -23.63 4.56 0.26
C THR A 41 -23.48 5.60 -0.85
N THR A 42 -23.64 6.89 -0.54
CA THR A 42 -23.27 7.98 -1.45
C THR A 42 -21.84 8.49 -1.19
N ALA A 43 -21.24 8.13 -0.07
CA ALA A 43 -19.87 8.49 0.28
C ALA A 43 -18.90 7.59 -0.50
N ARG A 44 -18.66 7.90 -1.77
CA ARG A 44 -17.67 7.21 -2.63
C ARG A 44 -16.67 8.19 -3.21
N ALA A 45 -15.44 7.72 -3.35
CA ALA A 45 -14.33 8.43 -4.00
C ALA A 45 -13.99 7.79 -5.36
N ASP A 46 -15.03 7.48 -6.14
CA ASP A 46 -14.99 6.84 -7.45
C ASP A 46 -15.19 7.83 -8.62
N ALA A 47 -15.14 9.14 -8.35
CA ALA A 47 -15.31 10.21 -9.33
C ALA A 47 -14.24 11.32 -9.16
N PRO A 48 -14.03 12.18 -10.17
CA PRO A 48 -13.18 13.37 -10.02
C PRO A 48 -13.65 14.27 -8.86
N PRO A 49 -12.74 14.94 -8.12
CA PRO A 49 -11.31 15.11 -8.41
C PRO A 49 -10.39 14.01 -7.85
N TYR A 50 -10.94 12.98 -7.22
CA TYR A 50 -10.13 11.97 -6.52
C TYR A 50 -9.17 11.25 -7.46
N GLY A 51 -7.95 11.03 -6.98
CA GLY A 51 -6.89 10.36 -7.70
C GLY A 51 -6.23 11.16 -8.85
N ILE A 52 -6.50 12.46 -8.99
CA ILE A 52 -5.92 13.27 -10.08
C ILE A 52 -4.39 13.37 -10.04
N ASP A 53 -3.76 13.27 -8.87
CA ASP A 53 -2.30 13.34 -8.73
C ASP A 53 -1.63 11.96 -8.88
N PHE A 54 -2.39 10.87 -9.05
CA PHE A 54 -1.81 9.58 -9.43
C PHE A 54 -1.38 9.58 -10.90
N PRO A 55 -0.36 8.78 -11.27
CA PRO A 55 0.02 8.61 -12.67
C PRO A 55 -1.14 8.19 -13.60
N SER A 56 -2.14 7.47 -13.06
CA SER A 56 -3.33 7.05 -13.80
C SER A 56 -4.34 8.17 -14.05
N HIS A 57 -4.30 9.26 -13.27
CA HIS A 57 -5.27 10.36 -13.26
C HIS A 57 -6.74 9.87 -13.16
N ARG A 58 -6.96 8.74 -12.47
CA ARG A 58 -8.25 8.07 -12.32
C ARG A 58 -8.62 7.97 -10.84
N PRO A 59 -9.92 8.03 -10.51
CA PRO A 59 -10.38 7.78 -9.15
C PRO A 59 -9.90 6.42 -8.64
N THR A 60 -9.32 6.43 -7.44
CA THR A 60 -8.72 5.23 -6.82
C THR A 60 -9.57 4.64 -5.69
N GLY A 61 -10.67 5.30 -5.32
CA GLY A 61 -11.44 4.97 -4.11
C GLY A 61 -10.90 5.62 -2.83
N ARG A 62 -9.77 6.35 -2.90
CA ARG A 62 -9.26 7.17 -1.79
C ARG A 62 -9.90 8.55 -1.81
N PHE A 63 -10.31 9.04 -0.64
CA PHE A 63 -10.81 10.41 -0.47
C PHE A 63 -9.68 11.46 -0.51
N SER A 64 -8.79 11.36 -1.49
CA SER A 64 -7.66 12.24 -1.71
C SER A 64 -7.26 12.24 -3.19
N ASN A 65 -6.39 13.16 -3.59
CA ASN A 65 -5.83 13.16 -4.94
C ASN A 65 -4.68 12.14 -5.10
N GLY A 66 -4.20 11.54 -4.00
CA GLY A 66 -2.96 10.77 -3.94
C GLY A 66 -2.99 9.65 -2.90
N LEU A 67 -1.83 9.33 -2.34
CA LEU A 67 -1.69 8.30 -1.30
C LEU A 67 -2.27 8.79 0.04
N ASN A 68 -2.90 7.88 0.78
CA ASN A 68 -3.30 8.11 2.17
C ASN A 68 -2.18 7.64 3.10
N ILE A 69 -2.25 8.01 4.38
CA ILE A 69 -1.23 7.64 5.39
C ILE A 69 -0.94 6.13 5.42
N PRO A 70 -1.93 5.21 5.35
CA PRO A 70 -1.66 3.77 5.30
C PRO A 70 -0.74 3.37 4.15
N ASP A 71 -0.89 3.99 2.97
CA ASP A 71 -0.06 3.67 1.80
C ASP A 71 1.41 4.09 1.98
N LEU A 72 1.68 5.08 2.84
CA LEU A 72 3.03 5.57 3.11
C LEU A 72 3.76 4.77 4.18
N ILE A 73 3.02 4.06 5.05
CA ILE A 73 3.56 3.35 6.20
C ILE A 73 3.44 1.82 6.09
N SER A 74 2.70 1.32 5.09
CA SER A 74 2.54 -0.11 4.81
C SER A 74 3.73 -0.72 4.07
#